data_AF-A0A4U1A6R5-F1
#
_entry.id   AF-A0A4U1A6R5-F1
#
_cell.length_a   1.000
_cell.length_b   1.000
_cell.length_c   1.000
_cell.angle_alpha   90.00
_cell.angle_beta   90.00
_cell.angle_gamma   90.00
#
_symmetry.space_group_name_H-M   'P 1'
#
loop_
_entity.id
_entity.type
_entity.pdbx_description
1 polymer ?
#
loop_
_entity_poly.entity_id
_entity_poly.type
_entity_poly.pdbx_seq_one_letter_code
_entity_poly.pdbx_strand_id
1 'polypeptide(L)'
;MTHLKTEALLKKINYIEADVEIQKQILFSIPSDRQAEIEATITLIAARKKEIEVLRQELKKNDPEEFARIVRFENALAEFRKIAQNTPFQSIINRNVNEDCSLALKSGVTVECLIKACDHDGTWTLITLEGDIQQFPATVVAEKPPEKNNSTN
;
A
#
# COMPACT_ATOMS: atom_id res chain seq x y z
N MET A 1 -15.49 -12.97 -19.57
CA MET A 1 -15.43 -11.65 -20.23
C MET A 1 -15.25 -10.49 -19.23
N THR A 2 -15.78 -10.58 -18.00
CA THR A 2 -15.62 -9.58 -16.93
C THR A 2 -14.17 -9.38 -16.50
N HIS A 3 -13.40 -10.46 -16.30
CA HIS A 3 -12.00 -10.41 -15.86
C HIS A 3 -11.08 -9.53 -16.73
N LEU A 4 -11.15 -9.66 -18.06
CA LEU A 4 -10.34 -8.86 -18.99
C LEU A 4 -10.67 -7.36 -18.93
N LYS A 5 -11.93 -7.02 -18.61
CA LYS A 5 -12.35 -5.62 -18.43
C LYS A 5 -11.86 -5.07 -17.09
N THR A 6 -11.95 -5.87 -16.02
CA THR A 6 -11.39 -5.53 -14.70
C THR A 6 -9.89 -5.25 -14.80
N GLU A 7 -9.11 -6.17 -15.39
CA GLU A 7 -7.67 -5.98 -15.57
C GLU A 7 -7.32 -4.74 -16.40
N ALA A 8 -8.08 -4.47 -17.47
CA ALA A 8 -7.87 -3.29 -18.31
C ALA A 8 -8.14 -1.99 -17.53
N LEU A 9 -9.20 -1.95 -16.72
CA LEU A 9 -9.52 -0.81 -15.85
C LEU A 9 -8.42 -0.59 -14.81
N LEU A 10 -7.96 -1.66 -14.15
CA LEU A 10 -6.89 -1.58 -13.15
C LEU A 10 -5.56 -1.10 -13.76
N LYS A 11 -5.18 -1.62 -14.94
CA LYS A 11 -4.00 -1.14 -15.66
C LYS A 11 -4.11 0.34 -16.01
N LYS A 12 -5.29 0.78 -16.45
CA LYS A 12 -5.53 2.20 -16.77
C LYS A 12 -5.46 3.09 -15.52
N ILE A 13 -6.06 2.67 -14.42
CA ILE A 13 -5.97 3.38 -13.13
C ILE A 13 -4.51 3.52 -12.71
N ASN A 14 -3.75 2.43 -12.69
CA ASN A 14 -2.33 2.43 -12.30
C ASN A 14 -1.49 3.37 -13.18
N TYR A 15 -1.69 3.35 -14.49
CA TYR A 15 -1.00 4.28 -15.41
C TYR A 15 -1.28 5.75 -15.06
N ILE A 16 -2.54 6.09 -14.79
CA ILE A 16 -2.91 7.47 -14.43
C ILE A 16 -2.35 7.84 -13.05
N GLU A 17 -2.33 6.91 -12.10
CA GLU A 17 -1.72 7.11 -10.78
C GLU A 17 -0.22 7.38 -10.88
N ALA A 18 0.49 6.64 -11.74
CA ALA A 18 1.90 6.87 -12.04
C ALA A 18 2.12 8.26 -12.68
N ASP A 19 1.29 8.66 -13.65
CA ASP A 19 1.32 10.00 -14.24
C ASP A 19 1.10 11.08 -13.17
N VAL A 20 0.11 10.91 -12.29
CA VAL A 20 -0.15 11.83 -11.17
C VAL A 20 1.06 11.98 -10.26
N GLU A 21 1.77 10.89 -9.96
CA GLU A 21 2.97 10.95 -9.13
C GLU A 21 4.11 11.71 -9.80
N ILE A 22 4.31 11.49 -11.11
CA ILE A 22 5.26 12.28 -11.91
C ILE A 22 4.89 13.77 -11.89
N GLN A 23 3.61 14.11 -12.08
CA GLN A 23 3.16 15.50 -12.03
C GLN A 23 3.37 16.15 -10.66
N LYS A 24 3.24 15.40 -9.54
CA LYS A 24 3.60 15.94 -8.22
C LYS A 24 5.09 16.24 -8.10
N GLN A 25 5.95 15.36 -8.60
CA GLN A 25 7.40 15.60 -8.62
C GLN A 25 7.74 16.84 -9.45
N ILE A 26 7.11 16.99 -10.61
CA ILE A 26 7.22 18.20 -11.44
C ILE A 26 6.78 19.42 -10.63
N LEU A 27 5.61 19.37 -9.97
CA LEU A 27 5.10 20.46 -9.15
C LEU A 27 6.11 20.93 -8.09
N PHE A 28 6.78 20.00 -7.40
CA PHE A 28 7.82 20.33 -6.41
C PHE A 28 9.09 20.92 -7.02
N SER A 29 9.34 20.70 -8.31
CA SER A 29 10.50 21.24 -9.02
C SER A 29 10.27 22.62 -9.62
N ILE A 30 9.02 23.09 -9.72
CA ILE A 30 8.69 24.40 -10.31
C ILE A 30 9.12 25.51 -9.34
N PRO A 31 9.92 26.50 -9.80
CA PRO A 31 10.26 27.68 -9.00
C PRO A 31 9.02 28.44 -8.52
N SER A 32 9.07 28.96 -7.28
CA SER A 32 7.91 29.59 -6.63
C SER A 32 7.42 30.87 -7.32
N ASP A 33 8.26 31.52 -8.13
CA ASP A 33 7.91 32.70 -8.92
C ASP A 33 7.14 32.36 -10.21
N ARG A 34 7.03 31.08 -10.57
CA ARG A 34 6.31 30.60 -11.76
C ARG A 34 4.90 30.13 -11.44
N GLN A 35 4.11 31.04 -10.89
CA GLN A 35 2.75 30.73 -10.42
C GLN A 35 1.84 30.13 -11.50
N ALA A 36 1.92 30.59 -12.76
CA ALA A 36 1.11 30.05 -13.85
C ALA A 36 1.43 28.57 -14.16
N GLU A 37 2.70 28.17 -14.08
CA GLU A 37 3.11 26.78 -14.28
C GLU A 37 2.62 25.89 -13.12
N ILE A 38 2.72 26.39 -11.87
CA ILE A 38 2.18 25.73 -10.67
C ILE A 38 0.67 25.48 -10.82
N GLU A 39 -0.10 26.50 -11.19
CA GLU A 39 -1.55 26.41 -11.36
C GLU A 39 -1.94 25.42 -12.47
N ALA A 40 -1.20 25.41 -13.59
CA ALA A 40 -1.42 24.47 -14.68
C ALA A 40 -1.18 23.02 -14.23
N THR A 41 -0.08 22.76 -13.52
CA THR A 41 0.25 21.42 -13.01
C THR A 41 -0.77 20.95 -11.96
N ILE A 42 -1.19 21.80 -11.04
CA ILE A 42 -2.25 21.49 -10.05
C ILE A 42 -3.54 21.12 -10.77
N THR A 43 -3.93 21.90 -11.79
CA THR A 43 -5.14 21.65 -12.59
C THR A 43 -5.06 20.28 -13.28
N LEU A 44 -3.91 19.95 -13.87
CA LEU A 44 -3.69 18.65 -14.52
C LEU A 44 -3.81 17.50 -13.51
N ILE A 45 -3.16 17.62 -12.34
CA ILE A 45 -3.28 16.62 -11.26
C ILE A 45 -4.74 16.43 -10.85
N ALA A 46 -5.49 17.52 -10.68
CA ALA A 46 -6.90 17.46 -10.30
C ALA A 46 -7.76 16.75 -11.38
N ALA A 47 -7.51 17.04 -12.66
CA ALA A 47 -8.19 16.39 -13.77
C ALA A 47 -7.90 14.87 -13.81
N ARG A 48 -6.65 14.46 -13.63
CA ARG A 48 -6.25 13.04 -13.57
C ARG A 48 -6.87 12.30 -12.39
N LYS A 49 -6.91 12.93 -11.21
CA LYS A 49 -7.60 12.37 -10.04
C LYS A 49 -9.08 12.15 -10.29
N LYS A 50 -9.74 13.09 -11.00
CA LYS A 50 -11.14 12.92 -11.40
C LYS A 50 -11.34 11.77 -12.37
N GLU A 51 -10.41 11.56 -13.31
CA GLU A 51 -10.43 10.41 -14.21
C GLU A 51 -10.32 9.09 -13.45
N ILE A 52 -9.40 9.00 -12.47
CA ILE A 52 -9.28 7.83 -11.59
C ILE A 52 -10.60 7.55 -10.88
N GLU A 53 -11.24 8.57 -10.30
CA GLU A 53 -12.52 8.39 -9.59
C GLU A 53 -13.61 7.80 -10.49
N VAL A 54 -13.71 8.29 -11.73
CA VAL A 54 -14.66 7.75 -12.72
C VAL A 54 -14.37 6.27 -13.01
N LEU A 55 -13.09 5.92 -13.21
CA LEU A 55 -12.68 4.53 -13.46
C LEU A 55 -12.93 3.62 -12.25
N ARG A 56 -12.78 4.14 -11.03
CA ARG A 56 -13.10 3.41 -9.79
C ARG A 56 -14.60 3.15 -9.65
N GLN A 57 -15.45 4.11 -10.03
CA GLN A 57 -16.90 3.88 -10.07
C GLN A 57 -17.30 2.87 -11.15
N GLU A 58 -16.63 2.89 -12.30
CA GLU A 58 -16.82 1.88 -13.34
C GLU A 58 -16.39 0.49 -12.85
N LEU A 59 -15.24 0.38 -12.19
CA LEU A 59 -14.76 -0.84 -11.57
C LEU A 59 -15.77 -1.37 -10.56
N LYS A 60 -16.26 -0.52 -9.64
CA LYS A 60 -17.29 -0.90 -8.66
C LYS A 60 -18.57 -1.44 -9.30
N LYS A 61 -18.98 -0.88 -10.44
CA LYS A 61 -20.17 -1.32 -11.18
C LYS A 61 -19.94 -2.65 -11.90
N ASN A 62 -18.76 -2.82 -12.51
CA ASN A 62 -18.44 -3.99 -13.33
C ASN A 62 -17.99 -5.20 -12.49
N ASP A 63 -17.31 -4.94 -11.38
CA ASP A 63 -16.68 -5.92 -10.49
C ASP A 63 -16.67 -5.40 -9.04
N PRO A 64 -17.83 -5.46 -8.34
CA PRO A 64 -17.96 -4.94 -6.98
C PRO A 64 -17.13 -5.72 -5.97
N GLU A 65 -16.84 -6.99 -6.23
CA GLU A 65 -16.03 -7.84 -5.35
C GLU A 65 -14.56 -7.43 -5.40
N GLU A 66 -13.99 -7.27 -6.60
CA GLU A 66 -12.61 -6.81 -6.74
C GLU A 66 -12.45 -5.37 -6.26
N PHE A 67 -13.45 -4.50 -6.51
CA PHE A 67 -13.47 -3.15 -5.92
C PHE A 67 -13.45 -3.21 -4.39
N ALA A 68 -14.30 -4.03 -3.76
CA ALA A 68 -14.34 -4.17 -2.31
C ALA A 68 -13.01 -4.71 -1.76
N ARG A 69 -12.37 -5.64 -2.48
CA ARG A 69 -11.06 -6.18 -2.14
C ARG A 69 -9.97 -5.10 -2.18
N ILE A 70 -9.93 -4.27 -3.22
CA ILE A 70 -9.00 -3.14 -3.31
C ILE A 70 -9.21 -2.16 -2.15
N VAL A 71 -10.45 -1.79 -1.86
CA VAL A 71 -10.77 -0.88 -0.75
C VAL A 71 -10.33 -1.47 0.59
N ARG A 72 -10.50 -2.78 0.82
CA ARG A 72 -9.97 -3.44 2.04
C ARG A 72 -8.46 -3.24 2.18
N PHE A 73 -7.69 -3.52 1.12
CA PHE A 73 -6.24 -3.32 1.16
C PHE A 73 -5.83 -1.86 1.36
N GLU A 74 -6.51 -0.92 0.72
CA GLU A 74 -6.22 0.51 0.91
C GLU A 74 -6.45 0.94 2.36
N ASN A 75 -7.54 0.47 2.97
CA ASN A 75 -7.84 0.74 4.37
C ASN A 75 -6.79 0.12 5.30
N ALA A 76 -6.40 -1.13 5.06
CA ALA A 76 -5.34 -1.79 5.80
C ALA A 76 -4.00 -1.05 5.68
N LEU A 77 -3.61 -0.61 4.48
CA LEU A 77 -2.40 0.18 4.28
C LEU A 77 -2.47 1.53 5.00
N ALA A 78 -3.64 2.20 5.00
CA ALA A 78 -3.83 3.45 5.72
C ALA A 78 -3.69 3.26 7.24
N GLU A 79 -4.30 2.21 7.78
CA GLU A 79 -4.20 1.85 9.19
C GLU A 79 -2.76 1.46 9.57
N PHE A 80 -2.10 0.65 8.75
CA PHE A 80 -0.70 0.28 8.92
C PHE A 80 0.22 1.51 8.98
N ARG A 81 0.02 2.49 8.10
CA ARG A 81 0.76 3.76 8.12
C ARG A 81 0.47 4.56 9.38
N LYS A 82 -0.78 4.58 9.85
CA LYS A 82 -1.16 5.25 11.10
C LYS A 82 -0.48 4.59 12.31
N ILE A 83 -0.38 3.26 12.33
CA ILE A 83 0.38 2.53 13.35
C ILE A 83 1.86 2.93 13.27
N ALA A 84 2.46 2.92 12.08
CA ALA A 84 3.88 3.29 11.88
C ALA A 84 4.22 4.73 12.32
N GLN A 85 3.25 5.66 12.23
CA GLN A 85 3.41 7.04 12.69
C GLN A 85 3.44 7.16 14.22
N ASN A 86 2.69 6.30 14.92
CA ASN A 86 2.63 6.30 16.39
C ASN A 86 3.72 5.42 17.01
N THR A 87 4.05 4.31 16.35
CA THR A 87 5.00 3.30 16.80
C THR A 87 5.92 2.94 15.64
N PRO A 88 7.13 3.52 15.58
CA PRO A 88 8.09 3.23 14.52
C PRO A 88 8.47 1.75 14.48
N PHE A 89 8.45 1.16 13.28
CA PHE A 89 8.89 -0.21 13.07
C PHE A 89 10.41 -0.29 12.97
N GLN A 90 10.99 -1.30 13.62
CA GLN A 90 12.43 -1.59 13.54
C GLN A 90 12.78 -2.51 12.37
N SER A 91 11.83 -3.32 11.90
CA SER A 91 11.98 -4.19 10.74
C SER A 91 10.66 -4.28 9.97
N ILE A 92 10.71 -4.26 8.65
CA ILE A 92 9.57 -4.46 7.76
C ILE A 92 9.97 -5.50 6.71
N ILE A 93 9.13 -6.50 6.52
CA ILE A 93 9.28 -7.56 5.51
C ILE A 93 8.01 -7.53 4.66
N ASN A 94 8.18 -7.45 3.35
CA ASN A 94 7.10 -7.51 2.38
C ASN A 94 7.19 -8.81 1.60
N ARG A 95 6.04 -9.37 1.22
CA ARG A 95 5.98 -10.48 0.27
C ARG A 95 6.51 -10.00 -1.07
N ASN A 96 7.53 -10.67 -1.59
CA ASN A 96 8.07 -10.41 -2.92
C ASN A 96 7.80 -11.63 -3.82
N VAL A 97 8.01 -11.50 -5.13
CA VAL A 97 7.69 -12.56 -6.11
C VAL A 97 8.38 -13.90 -5.80
N ASN A 98 9.52 -13.87 -5.08
CA ASN A 98 10.32 -15.04 -4.73
C ASN A 98 10.37 -15.33 -3.21
N GLU A 99 9.68 -14.54 -2.39
CA GLU A 99 9.78 -14.64 -0.92
C GLU A 99 8.39 -14.64 -0.31
N ASP A 100 8.08 -15.72 0.42
CA ASP A 100 6.85 -15.83 1.18
C ASP A 100 6.92 -14.96 2.45
N CYS A 101 5.87 -14.18 2.70
CA CYS A 101 5.67 -13.50 3.97
C CYS A 101 4.75 -14.38 4.82
N SER A 102 5.29 -14.88 5.92
CA SER A 102 4.52 -15.58 6.94
C SER A 102 5.06 -15.28 8.33
N LEU A 103 4.23 -15.41 9.36
CA LEU A 103 4.64 -15.25 10.77
C LEU A 103 4.25 -16.49 11.56
N ALA A 104 5.24 -17.15 12.15
CA ALA A 104 5.07 -18.30 13.02
C ALA A 104 4.73 -17.86 14.45
N LEU A 105 3.63 -18.39 14.97
CA LEU A 105 3.18 -18.21 16.35
C LEU A 105 3.63 -19.39 17.22
N LYS A 106 3.80 -19.16 18.52
CA LYS A 106 4.18 -20.21 19.49
C LYS A 106 3.16 -21.32 19.63
N SER A 107 1.92 -21.10 19.19
CA SER A 107 0.89 -22.13 19.10
C SER A 107 1.13 -23.17 18.01
N GLY A 108 2.12 -22.95 17.13
CA GLY A 108 2.36 -23.77 15.93
C GLY A 108 1.56 -23.30 14.71
N VAL A 109 0.72 -22.26 14.86
CA VAL A 109 0.01 -21.63 13.74
C VAL A 109 0.95 -20.70 12.98
N THR A 110 0.86 -20.72 11.64
CA THR A 110 1.55 -19.77 10.77
C THR A 110 0.52 -18.88 10.10
N VAL A 111 0.74 -17.57 10.14
CA VAL A 111 -0.14 -16.57 9.52
C VAL A 111 0.53 -16.05 8.26
N GLU A 112 -0.10 -16.24 7.10
CA GLU A 112 0.40 -15.69 5.84
C GLU A 112 0.10 -14.19 5.73
N CYS A 113 1.03 -13.45 5.12
CA CYS A 113 0.95 -12.01 5.03
C CYS A 113 1.37 -11.48 3.65
N LEU A 114 0.98 -10.22 3.40
CA LEU A 114 1.59 -9.38 2.37
C LEU A 114 2.72 -8.55 2.97
N ILE A 115 2.54 -8.09 4.20
CA ILE A 115 3.52 -7.29 4.94
C ILE A 115 3.53 -7.77 6.39
N LYS A 116 4.71 -7.91 6.99
CA LYS A 116 4.89 -8.02 8.43
C LYS A 116 5.93 -7.02 8.90
N ALA A 117 5.65 -6.31 9.98
CA ALA A 117 6.57 -5.39 10.60
C ALA A 117 6.64 -5.62 12.10
N CYS A 118 7.82 -5.43 12.67
CA CYS A 118 8.05 -5.54 14.10
C CYS A 118 8.43 -4.16 14.64
N ASP A 119 7.82 -3.75 15.75
CA ASP A 119 8.21 -2.55 16.48
C ASP A 119 9.29 -2.83 17.55
N HIS A 120 9.67 -1.78 18.27
CA HIS A 120 10.68 -1.85 19.34
C HIS A 120 10.24 -2.67 20.57
N ASP A 121 8.93 -2.79 20.80
CA ASP A 121 8.38 -3.61 21.89
C ASP A 121 8.30 -5.10 21.50
N GLY A 122 8.67 -5.42 20.26
CA GLY A 122 8.59 -6.77 19.70
C GLY A 122 7.19 -7.16 19.25
N THR A 123 6.26 -6.21 19.17
CA THR A 123 4.92 -6.45 18.61
C THR A 123 5.00 -6.49 17.10
N TRP A 124 4.42 -7.53 16.52
CA TRP A 124 4.33 -7.73 15.09
C TRP A 124 3.00 -7.22 14.57
N THR A 125 3.02 -6.37 13.56
CA THR A 125 1.85 -5.90 12.82
C THR A 125 1.90 -6.46 11.41
N LEU A 126 0.79 -7.01 10.92
CA LEU A 126 0.71 -7.66 9.62
C LEU A 126 -0.45 -7.11 8.81
N ILE A 127 -0.29 -7.13 7.49
CA ILE A 127 -1.39 -7.12 6.52
C ILE A 127 -1.50 -8.54 5.97
N THR A 128 -2.65 -9.21 6.16
CA THR A 128 -2.87 -10.57 5.66
C THR A 128 -3.10 -10.59 4.14
N LEU A 129 -3.21 -11.79 3.55
CA LEU A 129 -3.54 -11.95 2.12
C LEU A 129 -4.96 -11.51 1.77
N GLU A 130 -5.84 -11.41 2.76
CA GLU A 130 -7.23 -10.97 2.65
C GLU A 130 -7.37 -9.45 2.81
N GLY A 131 -6.30 -8.79 3.27
CA GLY A 131 -6.26 -7.35 3.51
C GLY A 131 -6.72 -6.94 4.90
N ASP A 132 -6.56 -7.82 5.90
CA ASP A 132 -6.85 -7.49 7.30
C ASP A 132 -5.57 -7.08 8.04
N ILE A 133 -5.71 -6.18 9.01
CA ILE A 133 -4.64 -5.84 9.95
C ILE A 133 -4.71 -6.77 11.15
N GLN A 134 -3.59 -7.41 11.48
CA GLN A 134 -3.45 -8.21 12.70
C GLN A 134 -2.21 -7.79 13.49
N GLN A 135 -2.32 -7.80 14.82
CA GLN A 135 -1.22 -7.47 15.71
C GLN A 135 -0.98 -8.61 16.70
N PHE A 136 0.27 -9.01 16.85
CA PHE A 136 0.70 -10.10 17.72
C PHE A 136 1.84 -9.62 18.63
N PRO A 137 1.67 -9.66 19.97
CA PRO A 137 2.74 -9.29 20.88
C PRO A 137 3.90 -10.30 20.84
N ALA A 138 5.11 -9.87 21.23
CA ALA A 138 6.30 -10.73 21.30
C ALA A 138 6.09 -12.03 22.10
N THR A 139 5.18 -12.02 23.07
CA THR A 139 4.88 -13.18 23.92
C THR A 139 4.26 -14.34 23.14
N VAL A 140 3.54 -14.09 22.05
CA VAL A 140 2.84 -15.11 21.25
C VAL A 140 3.55 -15.48 19.96
N VAL A 141 4.54 -14.68 19.53
CA VAL A 141 5.29 -14.91 18.29
C VAL A 141 6.51 -15.79 18.55
N ALA A 142 6.77 -16.77 17.67
CA ALA A 142 7.91 -17.67 17.75
C ALA A 142 9.17 -17.12 17.06
N GLU A 143 9.01 -16.12 16.19
CA GLU A 143 10.08 -15.48 15.44
C GLU A 143 10.71 -14.30 16.19
N LYS A 144 11.98 -14.04 15.88
CA LYS A 144 12.67 -12.79 16.24
C LYS A 144 12.74 -11.88 15.02
N PRO A 145 12.65 -10.55 15.19
CA PRO A 145 12.84 -9.62 14.09
C PRO A 145 14.23 -9.83 13.46
N PRO A 146 14.35 -9.77 12.13
CA PRO A 146 15.66 -9.84 11.49
C PRO A 146 16.53 -8.71 12.03
N GLU A 147 17.80 -8.99 12.31
CA GLU A 147 18.77 -7.96 12.63
C GLU A 147 18.81 -6.96 11.47
N LYS A 148 18.96 -5.65 11.77
CA LYS A 148 19.05 -4.60 10.76
C LYS A 148 20.22 -4.91 9.82
N ASN A 149 19.95 -5.57 8.70
CA ASN A 149 20.87 -5.58 7.58
C ASN A 149 20.89 -4.15 7.03
N ASN A 150 21.96 -3.43 7.34
CA ASN A 150 22.39 -2.24 6.62
C ASN A 150 22.70 -2.66 5.18
N SER A 151 21.68 -2.91 4.38
CA SER A 151 21.82 -3.05 2.93
C SER A 151 21.58 -1.68 2.32
N THR A 152 22.61 -0.85 2.43
CA THR A 152 22.87 0.25 1.50
C THR A 152 22.95 -0.35 0.09
N ASN A 153 22.09 0.11 -0.81
CA ASN A 153 22.34 0.15 -2.25
C ASN A 153 21.70 1.41 -2.81
#